data_AF-A0A6P8AV67-F1
#
_entry.id   AF-A0A6P8AV67-F1
#
_cell.length_a   1.000
_cell.length_b   1.000
_cell.length_c   1.000
_cell.angle_alpha   90.00
_cell.angle_beta   90.00
_cell.angle_gamma   90.00
#
_symmetry.space_group_name_H-M   'P 1'
#
loop_
_entity.id
_entity.type
_entity.pdbx_description
1 polymer ?
#
loop_
_entity_poly.entity_id
_entity_poly.type
_entity_poly.pdbx_seq_one_letter_code
_entity_poly.pdbx_strand_id
1 'polypeptide(L)'
;MDHCASVLLAFPTEEALTADNETYNKAVKAHISNINSLFKERSAVIGDNAYKLLDLLNPAVNSLSYLYLLAALLPQGTKNADYDKEFAERVILFFRRFDPRQIRYMGVAFSDLFSATGRRNVMPPTIAVPILADALLRLDPSGSVLTSNHIFLMKLAYNSNVIEPALRVAAKRIVHYPGMINPPDPKSLVLCDLRLPPSSYISQDTGFTTRLTALQVLEYDWLVGLLYCAARDWPAAQAAFARTASHPSRDSGVSKVMLEAFKKWVLVSLLAEGRITTPGGFPPYISQASARTFGIMARPYAAVAKRFESADADALRLAVEVSTQQFAEDGNEGLVAEVLESHQKWQIVRLREVYSKVSLAEINAKTKSAVTGAPVGSEEELTQLIETMIASGMLRAAIEPPRATGSDGGTTPACLAFLAEEADTTEQEVAQRIAQSVERIKQLGAVYNATKERLATSREYIRHAVKEQKREKDNREGGFETQIEDEDLMSGIISA
;
A
#
# COMPACT_ATOMS: atom_id res chain seq x y z
N MET A 1 23.10 -13.44 -39.15
CA MET A 1 23.32 -13.12 -37.73
C MET A 1 23.88 -11.70 -37.59
N ASP A 2 24.99 -11.38 -38.25
CA ASP A 2 25.65 -10.06 -38.17
C ASP A 2 24.76 -8.86 -38.51
N HIS A 3 23.93 -8.97 -39.56
CA HIS A 3 22.96 -7.93 -39.89
C HIS A 3 21.93 -7.70 -38.76
N CYS A 4 21.45 -8.77 -38.12
CA CYS A 4 20.52 -8.65 -36.99
C CYS A 4 21.21 -7.97 -35.80
N ALA A 5 22.45 -8.38 -35.48
CA ALA A 5 23.24 -7.77 -34.41
C ALA A 5 23.48 -6.26 -34.67
N SER A 6 23.85 -5.90 -35.90
CA SER A 6 24.06 -4.51 -36.30
C SER A 6 22.81 -3.65 -36.09
N VAL A 7 21.62 -4.13 -36.51
CA VAL A 7 20.36 -3.41 -36.29
C VAL A 7 20.03 -3.30 -34.81
N LEU A 8 20.20 -4.37 -34.03
CA LEU A 8 19.88 -4.37 -32.59
C LEU A 8 20.82 -3.47 -31.76
N LEU A 9 22.07 -3.30 -32.20
CA LEU A 9 23.08 -2.41 -31.59
C LEU A 9 23.01 -0.97 -32.08
N ALA A 10 22.23 -0.68 -33.13
CA ALA A 10 22.22 0.63 -33.79
C ALA A 10 21.53 1.76 -32.98
N PHE A 11 21.00 1.48 -31.78
CA PHE A 11 20.46 2.56 -30.94
C PHE A 11 21.61 3.48 -30.52
N PRO A 12 21.50 4.80 -30.75
CA PRO A 12 22.61 5.72 -30.45
C PRO A 12 22.92 5.74 -28.94
N THR A 13 24.18 5.98 -28.59
CA THR A 13 24.61 6.10 -27.19
C THR A 13 23.97 7.33 -26.54
N GLU A 14 23.72 7.28 -25.22
CA GLU A 14 23.09 8.39 -24.49
C GLU A 14 23.85 9.70 -24.69
N GLU A 15 25.19 9.66 -24.69
CA GLU A 15 26.07 10.82 -24.91
C GLU A 15 25.79 11.54 -26.25
N ALA A 16 25.34 10.82 -27.28
CA ALA A 16 25.02 11.39 -28.59
C ALA A 16 23.61 12.00 -28.67
N LEU A 17 22.71 11.67 -27.72
CA LEU A 17 21.30 12.06 -27.72
C LEU A 17 20.89 12.93 -26.52
N THR A 18 21.85 13.32 -25.67
CA THR A 18 21.61 14.06 -24.41
C THR A 18 21.14 15.51 -24.60
N ALA A 19 21.28 16.09 -25.79
CA ALA A 19 21.00 17.52 -25.99
C ALA A 19 19.50 17.86 -26.08
N ASP A 20 18.64 16.94 -26.56
CA ASP A 20 17.23 17.24 -26.83
C ASP A 20 16.32 16.00 -26.75
N ASN A 21 15.22 16.13 -25.99
CA ASN A 21 14.20 15.10 -25.82
C ASN A 21 13.47 14.77 -27.14
N GLU A 22 13.28 15.73 -28.04
CA GLU A 22 12.63 15.44 -29.33
C GLU A 22 13.50 14.56 -30.21
N THR A 23 14.80 14.86 -30.27
CA THR A 23 15.80 14.08 -30.98
C THR A 23 15.87 12.65 -30.44
N TYR A 24 15.90 12.49 -29.12
CA TYR A 24 15.84 11.17 -28.49
C TYR A 24 14.54 10.42 -28.84
N ASN A 25 13.39 11.08 -28.78
CA ASN A 25 12.10 10.49 -29.10
C ASN A 25 12.02 10.02 -30.56
N LYS A 26 12.56 10.80 -31.50
CA LYS A 26 12.66 10.42 -32.92
C LYS A 26 13.57 9.20 -33.09
N ALA A 27 14.73 9.19 -32.44
CA ALA A 27 15.67 8.08 -32.48
C ALA A 27 15.05 6.77 -31.95
N VAL A 28 14.36 6.82 -30.81
CA VAL A 28 13.65 5.65 -30.24
C VAL A 28 12.58 5.13 -31.19
N LYS A 29 11.74 6.01 -31.73
CA LYS A 29 10.68 5.61 -32.66
C LYS A 29 11.25 4.99 -33.95
N ALA A 30 12.31 5.58 -34.51
CA ALA A 30 13.00 5.03 -35.67
C ALA A 30 13.60 3.65 -35.36
N HIS A 31 14.26 3.50 -34.21
CA HIS A 31 14.84 2.23 -33.78
C HIS A 31 13.79 1.13 -33.57
N ILE A 32 12.68 1.45 -32.91
CA ILE A 32 11.54 0.53 -32.75
C ILE A 32 10.98 0.12 -34.12
N SER A 33 10.85 1.06 -35.06
CA SER A 33 10.42 0.75 -36.43
C SER A 33 11.36 -0.21 -37.13
N ASN A 34 12.68 0.01 -37.02
CA ASN A 34 13.71 -0.85 -37.60
C ASN A 34 13.68 -2.26 -36.99
N ILE A 35 13.56 -2.37 -35.66
CA ILE A 35 13.43 -3.66 -34.98
C ILE A 35 12.16 -4.38 -35.45
N ASN A 36 11.01 -3.68 -35.53
CA ASN A 36 9.78 -4.31 -35.99
C ASN A 36 9.87 -4.84 -37.43
N SER A 37 10.56 -4.13 -38.34
CA SER A 37 10.84 -4.63 -39.70
C SER A 37 11.77 -5.85 -39.65
N LEU A 38 12.83 -5.80 -38.85
CA LEU A 38 13.75 -6.92 -38.68
C LEU A 38 13.04 -8.19 -38.18
N PHE A 39 12.16 -8.08 -37.19
CA PHE A 39 11.40 -9.21 -36.65
C PHE A 39 10.36 -9.76 -37.64
N LYS A 40 9.81 -8.92 -38.53
CA LYS A 40 8.93 -9.37 -39.61
C LYS A 40 9.67 -10.14 -40.70
N GLU A 41 10.87 -9.67 -41.06
CA GLU A 41 11.63 -10.22 -42.19
C GLU A 41 12.49 -11.43 -41.80
N ARG A 42 12.97 -11.51 -40.55
CA ARG A 42 14.00 -12.46 -40.11
C ARG A 42 13.67 -13.20 -38.82
N SER A 43 12.39 -13.40 -38.51
CA SER A 43 11.92 -14.05 -37.27
C SER A 43 12.61 -15.39 -36.98
N ALA A 44 12.74 -16.27 -37.98
CA ALA A 44 13.39 -17.58 -37.84
C ALA A 44 14.86 -17.45 -37.42
N VAL A 45 15.62 -16.59 -38.11
CA VAL A 45 17.05 -16.35 -37.82
C VAL A 45 17.25 -15.76 -36.43
N ILE A 46 16.33 -14.90 -35.99
CA ILE A 46 16.33 -14.33 -34.64
C ILE A 46 16.07 -15.43 -33.60
N GLY A 47 15.05 -16.26 -33.81
CA GLY A 47 14.73 -17.38 -32.92
C GLY A 47 15.91 -18.33 -32.71
N ASP A 48 16.54 -18.76 -33.81
CA ASP A 48 17.67 -19.71 -33.79
C ASP A 48 18.94 -19.15 -33.12
N ASN A 49 19.06 -17.82 -33.00
CA ASN A 49 20.28 -17.14 -32.50
C ASN A 49 20.00 -16.19 -31.33
N ALA A 50 18.82 -16.26 -30.71
CA ALA A 50 18.37 -15.24 -29.75
C ALA A 50 19.33 -15.07 -28.57
N TYR A 51 19.82 -16.16 -27.96
CA TYR A 51 20.78 -16.10 -26.86
C TYR A 51 22.13 -15.47 -27.25
N LYS A 52 22.67 -15.85 -28.41
CA LYS A 52 23.89 -15.25 -28.96
C LYS A 52 23.72 -13.76 -29.25
N LEU A 53 22.52 -13.35 -29.70
CA LEU A 53 22.21 -11.95 -29.91
C LEU A 53 22.09 -11.21 -28.56
N LEU A 54 21.50 -11.83 -27.54
CA LEU A 54 21.43 -11.27 -26.18
C LEU A 54 22.82 -11.11 -25.54
N ASP A 55 23.77 -12.00 -25.82
CA ASP A 55 25.17 -11.87 -25.37
C ASP A 55 25.88 -10.62 -25.88
N LEU A 56 25.50 -10.14 -27.07
CA LEU A 56 26.09 -8.95 -27.68
C LEU A 56 25.47 -7.66 -27.13
N LEU A 57 24.34 -7.72 -26.44
CA LEU A 57 23.58 -6.55 -26.00
C LEU A 57 23.80 -6.26 -24.51
N ASN A 58 23.90 -4.98 -24.17
CA ASN A 58 23.89 -4.54 -22.78
C ASN A 58 22.45 -4.12 -22.40
N PRO A 59 21.79 -4.75 -21.41
CA PRO A 59 20.42 -4.42 -21.04
C PRO A 59 20.24 -2.97 -20.56
N ALA A 60 21.29 -2.30 -20.05
CA ALA A 60 21.23 -0.91 -19.62
C ALA A 60 21.31 0.10 -20.78
N VAL A 61 21.92 -0.30 -21.91
CA VAL A 61 22.14 0.57 -23.08
C VAL A 61 21.17 0.24 -24.21
N ASN A 62 20.90 -1.04 -24.42
CA ASN A 62 20.09 -1.58 -25.51
C ASN A 62 18.77 -2.18 -24.98
N SER A 63 18.15 -1.57 -23.96
CA SER A 63 16.96 -2.11 -23.29
C SER A 63 15.83 -2.45 -24.24
N LEU A 64 15.61 -1.61 -25.27
CA LEU A 64 14.59 -1.85 -26.30
C LEU A 64 14.85 -3.17 -27.04
N SER A 65 16.02 -3.28 -27.68
CA SER A 65 16.45 -4.46 -28.44
C SER A 65 16.45 -5.74 -27.59
N TYR A 66 16.95 -5.62 -26.35
CA TYR A 66 17.03 -6.73 -25.41
C TYR A 66 15.63 -7.23 -25.03
N LEU A 67 14.69 -6.32 -24.71
CA LEU A 67 13.32 -6.69 -24.36
C LEU A 67 12.58 -7.32 -25.54
N TYR A 68 12.80 -6.86 -26.78
CA TYR A 68 12.23 -7.49 -27.97
C TYR A 68 12.66 -8.95 -28.13
N LEU A 69 13.96 -9.24 -27.92
CA LEU A 69 14.47 -10.62 -27.96
C LEU A 69 13.89 -11.47 -26.84
N LEU A 70 13.82 -10.96 -25.60
CA LEU A 70 13.19 -11.66 -24.48
C LEU A 70 11.71 -11.95 -24.76
N ALA A 71 10.98 -10.99 -25.32
CA ALA A 71 9.58 -11.15 -25.66
C ALA A 71 9.36 -12.23 -26.73
N ALA A 72 10.26 -12.36 -27.71
CA ALA A 72 10.20 -13.42 -28.70
C ALA A 72 10.56 -14.81 -28.15
N LEU A 73 11.38 -14.86 -27.09
CA LEU A 73 11.71 -16.08 -26.36
C LEU A 73 10.66 -16.49 -25.34
N LEU A 74 9.62 -15.68 -25.11
CA LEU A 74 8.58 -16.02 -24.14
C LEU A 74 7.91 -17.36 -24.49
N PRO A 75 7.81 -18.31 -23.54
CA PRO A 75 7.20 -19.61 -23.80
C PRO A 75 5.75 -19.48 -24.29
N GLN A 76 5.49 -19.96 -25.50
CA GLN A 76 4.16 -20.03 -26.12
C GLN A 76 3.41 -21.27 -25.57
N GLY A 77 2.97 -21.25 -24.31
CA GLY A 77 2.22 -22.38 -23.72
C GLY A 77 2.19 -22.38 -22.19
N THR A 78 1.16 -22.97 -21.58
CA THR A 78 0.81 -22.75 -20.16
C THR A 78 0.93 -23.92 -19.19
N LYS A 79 1.45 -25.11 -19.54
CA LYS A 79 1.40 -26.24 -18.57
C LYS A 79 2.67 -27.07 -18.33
N ASN A 80 3.56 -27.26 -19.29
CA ASN A 80 4.74 -28.14 -19.12
C ASN A 80 6.00 -27.61 -19.85
N ALA A 81 6.24 -26.30 -19.87
CA ALA A 81 7.53 -25.83 -20.38
C ALA A 81 8.60 -26.18 -19.34
N ASP A 82 9.63 -26.91 -19.76
CA ASP A 82 10.81 -27.18 -18.93
C ASP A 82 11.43 -25.85 -18.47
N TYR A 83 12.01 -25.87 -17.27
CA TYR A 83 12.72 -24.71 -16.73
C TYR A 83 13.92 -24.36 -17.62
N ASP A 84 13.82 -23.24 -18.33
CA ASP A 84 14.93 -22.70 -19.12
C ASP A 84 15.78 -21.79 -18.23
N LYS A 85 16.88 -22.35 -17.73
CA LYS A 85 17.84 -21.65 -16.88
C LYS A 85 18.47 -20.46 -17.61
N GLU A 86 18.81 -20.62 -18.88
CA GLU A 86 19.48 -19.57 -19.64
C GLU A 86 18.51 -18.40 -19.86
N PHE A 87 17.25 -18.68 -20.22
CA PHE A 87 16.20 -17.65 -20.28
C PHE A 87 16.06 -16.91 -18.96
N ALA A 88 15.94 -17.65 -17.84
CA ALA A 88 15.79 -17.05 -16.53
C ALA A 88 16.95 -16.10 -16.19
N GLU A 89 18.19 -16.47 -16.45
CA GLU A 89 19.37 -15.62 -16.24
C GLU A 89 19.30 -14.32 -17.05
N ARG A 90 18.85 -14.38 -18.31
CA ARG A 90 18.68 -13.17 -19.16
C ARG A 90 17.58 -12.26 -18.65
N VAL A 91 16.48 -12.81 -18.13
CA VAL A 91 15.38 -12.05 -17.52
C VAL A 91 15.84 -11.36 -16.23
N ILE A 92 16.57 -12.08 -15.37
CA ILE A 92 17.15 -11.52 -14.13
C ILE A 92 18.08 -10.35 -14.47
N LEU A 93 18.98 -10.56 -15.45
CA LEU A 93 19.94 -9.55 -15.89
C LEU A 93 19.24 -8.30 -16.42
N PHE A 94 18.18 -8.48 -17.23
CA PHE A 94 17.39 -7.39 -17.79
C PHE A 94 16.70 -6.57 -16.69
N PHE A 95 15.88 -7.20 -15.84
CA PHE A 95 15.11 -6.47 -14.81
C PHE A 95 15.99 -5.73 -13.82
N ARG A 96 17.22 -6.22 -13.56
CA ARG A 96 18.19 -5.53 -12.70
C ARG A 96 18.83 -4.30 -13.34
N ARG A 97 18.90 -4.22 -14.66
CA ARG A 97 19.75 -3.24 -15.36
C ARG A 97 19.07 -2.37 -16.40
N PHE A 98 17.83 -2.65 -16.79
CA PHE A 98 17.17 -1.88 -17.86
C PHE A 98 17.17 -0.37 -17.59
N ASP A 99 17.24 0.40 -18.68
CA ASP A 99 17.04 1.84 -18.66
C ASP A 99 15.54 2.15 -18.62
N PRO A 100 15.02 2.75 -17.53
CA PRO A 100 13.61 3.09 -17.43
C PRO A 100 13.16 4.10 -18.50
N ARG A 101 14.06 4.96 -19.04
CA ARG A 101 13.71 5.94 -20.08
C ARG A 101 13.34 5.24 -21.39
N GLN A 102 14.14 4.26 -21.83
CA GLN A 102 13.82 3.42 -22.99
C GLN A 102 12.54 2.60 -22.78
N ILE A 103 12.39 1.97 -21.61
CA ILE A 103 11.26 1.05 -21.36
C ILE A 103 9.90 1.75 -21.42
N ARG A 104 9.81 3.07 -21.18
CA ARG A 104 8.57 3.85 -21.35
C ARG A 104 7.87 3.66 -22.71
N TYR A 105 8.59 3.25 -23.74
CA TYR A 105 8.06 3.00 -25.08
C TYR A 105 7.60 1.55 -25.34
N MET A 106 7.85 0.64 -24.41
CA MET A 106 7.63 -0.81 -24.56
C MET A 106 6.78 -1.41 -23.43
N GLY A 107 5.78 -0.66 -22.94
CA GLY A 107 5.00 -1.09 -21.79
C GLY A 107 4.28 -2.42 -21.96
N VAL A 108 3.75 -2.72 -23.17
CA VAL A 108 3.11 -4.03 -23.46
C VAL A 108 4.11 -5.18 -23.27
N ALA A 109 5.23 -5.15 -23.99
CA ALA A 109 6.26 -6.20 -23.91
C ALA A 109 6.84 -6.31 -22.49
N PHE A 110 6.98 -5.18 -21.78
CA PHE A 110 7.40 -5.17 -20.38
C PHE A 110 6.39 -5.89 -19.49
N SER A 111 5.10 -5.58 -19.61
CA SER A 111 4.04 -6.21 -18.81
C SER A 111 3.89 -7.70 -19.13
N ASP A 112 4.03 -8.10 -20.39
CA ASP A 112 4.00 -9.50 -20.81
C ASP A 112 5.17 -10.27 -20.18
N LEU A 113 6.39 -9.74 -20.27
CA LEU A 113 7.57 -10.33 -19.62
C LEU A 113 7.42 -10.37 -18.10
N PHE A 114 6.90 -9.29 -17.49
CA PHE A 114 6.66 -9.20 -16.05
C PHE A 114 5.71 -10.31 -15.57
N SER A 115 4.58 -10.49 -16.26
CA SER A 115 3.61 -11.53 -15.93
C SER A 115 4.16 -12.94 -16.19
N ALA A 116 4.95 -13.14 -17.24
CA ALA A 116 5.56 -14.42 -17.55
C ALA A 116 6.61 -14.83 -16.52
N THR A 117 7.37 -13.87 -16.00
CA THR A 117 8.42 -14.09 -15.00
C THR A 117 7.87 -14.65 -13.68
N GLY A 118 6.65 -14.26 -13.30
CA GLY A 118 5.98 -14.83 -12.13
C GLY A 118 5.39 -16.22 -12.33
N ARG A 119 5.48 -16.80 -13.54
CA ARG A 119 5.06 -18.18 -13.79
C ARG A 119 6.15 -19.14 -13.29
N ARG A 120 5.75 -20.19 -12.56
CA ARG A 120 6.68 -21.13 -11.91
C ARG A 120 7.63 -21.87 -12.87
N ASN A 121 7.26 -21.99 -14.14
CA ASN A 121 8.09 -22.60 -15.17
C ASN A 121 9.25 -21.70 -15.63
N VAL A 122 9.16 -20.38 -15.42
CA VAL A 122 10.23 -19.44 -15.79
C VAL A 122 11.24 -19.31 -14.65
N MET A 123 10.78 -19.07 -13.42
CA MET A 123 11.64 -19.02 -12.25
C MET A 123 10.84 -19.24 -10.95
N PRO A 124 11.49 -19.73 -9.88
CA PRO A 124 10.83 -19.88 -8.59
C PRO A 124 10.41 -18.52 -8.00
N PRO A 125 9.29 -18.45 -7.26
CA PRO A 125 8.81 -17.19 -6.67
C PRO A 125 9.81 -16.50 -5.74
N THR A 126 10.69 -17.27 -5.08
CA THR A 126 11.77 -16.75 -4.23
C THR A 126 12.75 -15.86 -4.97
N ILE A 127 12.90 -16.05 -6.29
CA ILE A 127 13.71 -15.21 -7.17
C ILE A 127 12.83 -14.19 -7.91
N ALA A 128 11.65 -14.61 -8.38
CA ALA A 128 10.76 -13.75 -9.16
C ALA A 128 10.29 -12.53 -8.37
N VAL A 129 9.80 -12.71 -7.13
CA VAL A 129 9.18 -11.63 -6.33
C VAL A 129 10.16 -10.48 -6.06
N PRO A 130 11.41 -10.71 -5.59
CA PRO A 130 12.39 -9.64 -5.45
C PRO A 130 12.65 -8.87 -6.75
N ILE A 131 12.80 -9.58 -7.86
CA ILE A 131 13.14 -8.99 -9.16
C ILE A 131 11.99 -8.16 -9.71
N LEU A 132 10.76 -8.66 -9.59
CA LEU A 132 9.56 -7.96 -10.03
C LEU A 132 9.29 -6.72 -9.15
N ALA A 133 9.55 -6.80 -7.84
CA ALA A 133 9.50 -5.64 -6.95
C ALA A 133 10.52 -4.57 -7.35
N ASP A 134 11.77 -4.97 -7.61
CA ASP A 134 12.82 -4.07 -8.07
C ASP A 134 12.51 -3.46 -9.44
N ALA A 135 11.93 -4.25 -10.35
CA ALA A 135 11.53 -3.77 -11.67
C ALA A 135 10.43 -2.70 -11.60
N LEU A 136 9.42 -2.87 -10.73
CA LEU A 136 8.39 -1.86 -10.51
C LEU A 136 8.98 -0.57 -9.95
N LEU A 137 9.85 -0.67 -8.93
CA LEU A 137 10.47 0.50 -8.31
C LEU A 137 11.54 1.16 -9.20
N ARG A 138 12.13 0.43 -10.14
CA ARG A 138 13.03 0.99 -11.16
C ARG A 138 12.24 1.75 -12.23
N LEU A 139 11.07 1.25 -12.61
CA LEU A 139 10.18 1.92 -13.57
C LEU A 139 9.51 3.16 -12.95
N ASP A 140 8.98 3.03 -11.73
CA ASP A 140 8.40 4.10 -10.93
C ASP A 140 9.00 4.11 -9.51
N PRO A 141 10.06 4.90 -9.27
CA PRO A 141 10.67 5.03 -7.94
C PRO A 141 9.72 5.58 -6.86
N SER A 142 8.70 6.34 -7.26
CA SER A 142 7.69 6.88 -6.35
C SER A 142 6.69 5.83 -5.90
N GLY A 143 6.44 4.81 -6.73
CA GLY A 143 5.38 3.83 -6.57
C GLY A 143 4.00 4.47 -6.41
N SER A 144 3.75 5.55 -7.15
CA SER A 144 2.56 6.39 -6.97
C SER A 144 1.40 6.01 -7.89
N VAL A 145 1.66 5.21 -8.93
CA VAL A 145 0.64 4.78 -9.90
C VAL A 145 0.34 3.29 -9.74
N LEU A 146 -0.89 2.95 -9.37
CA LEU A 146 -1.31 1.55 -9.28
C LEU A 146 -1.40 0.92 -10.67
N THR A 147 -0.88 -0.29 -10.85
CA THR A 147 -0.98 -1.03 -12.13
C THR A 147 -1.43 -2.47 -11.91
N SER A 148 -1.83 -3.15 -12.99
CA SER A 148 -2.12 -4.59 -12.95
C SER A 148 -0.90 -5.42 -12.49
N ASN A 149 0.32 -4.93 -12.75
CA ASN A 149 1.57 -5.57 -12.33
C ASN A 149 1.76 -5.50 -10.81
N HIS A 150 1.29 -4.44 -10.14
CA HIS A 150 1.27 -4.38 -8.67
C HIS A 150 0.39 -5.47 -8.08
N ILE A 151 -0.84 -5.63 -8.59
CA ILE A 151 -1.77 -6.67 -8.14
C ILE A 151 -1.17 -8.06 -8.38
N PHE A 152 -0.57 -8.29 -9.54
CA PHE A 152 0.12 -9.54 -9.85
C PHE A 152 1.24 -9.85 -8.85
N LEU A 153 2.09 -8.87 -8.55
CA LEU A 153 3.16 -9.00 -7.57
C LEU A 153 2.63 -9.36 -6.18
N MET A 154 1.61 -8.64 -5.69
CA MET A 154 1.03 -8.89 -4.36
C MET A 154 0.44 -10.31 -4.26
N LYS A 155 -0.27 -10.76 -5.31
CA LYS A 155 -0.79 -12.15 -5.38
C LYS A 155 0.33 -13.17 -5.36
N LEU A 156 1.37 -12.97 -6.17
CA LEU A 156 2.50 -13.88 -6.25
C LEU A 156 3.23 -13.98 -4.90
N ALA A 157 3.52 -12.83 -4.28
CA ALA A 157 4.17 -12.73 -2.99
C ALA A 157 3.38 -13.44 -1.88
N TYR A 158 2.09 -13.15 -1.76
CA TYR A 158 1.22 -13.76 -0.76
C TYR A 158 1.12 -15.28 -0.93
N ASN A 159 0.80 -15.74 -2.15
CA ASN A 159 0.61 -17.17 -2.43
C ASN A 159 1.89 -18.00 -2.37
N SER A 160 3.06 -17.36 -2.41
CA SER A 160 4.36 -18.03 -2.31
C SER A 160 5.05 -17.83 -0.96
N ASN A 161 4.44 -17.08 -0.04
CA ASN A 161 5.01 -16.71 1.25
C ASN A 161 6.39 -16.02 1.14
N VAL A 162 6.54 -15.15 0.13
CA VAL A 162 7.74 -14.31 -0.08
C VAL A 162 7.29 -12.86 -0.05
N ILE A 163 7.12 -12.30 1.14
CA ILE A 163 6.39 -11.04 1.34
C ILE A 163 7.30 -9.82 1.43
N GLU A 164 8.52 -9.96 1.97
CA GLU A 164 9.43 -8.85 2.28
C GLU A 164 9.75 -7.97 1.07
N PRO A 165 10.04 -8.53 -0.13
CA PRO A 165 10.32 -7.70 -1.28
C PRO A 165 9.07 -6.95 -1.77
N ALA A 166 7.89 -7.56 -1.65
CA ALA A 166 6.62 -6.94 -2.03
C ALA A 166 6.20 -5.84 -1.04
N LEU A 167 6.53 -5.97 0.24
CA LEU A 167 6.30 -4.92 1.25
C LEU A 167 7.02 -3.61 0.90
N ARG A 168 8.20 -3.66 0.26
CA ARG A 168 8.88 -2.44 -0.24
C ARG A 168 8.07 -1.67 -1.26
N VAL A 169 7.30 -2.38 -2.09
CA VAL A 169 6.38 -1.80 -3.08
C VAL A 169 5.10 -1.34 -2.38
N ALA A 170 4.52 -2.17 -1.50
CA ALA A 170 3.30 -1.87 -0.77
C ALA A 170 3.44 -0.67 0.21
N ALA A 171 4.66 -0.37 0.66
CA ALA A 171 4.97 0.80 1.48
C ALA A 171 4.91 2.13 0.68
N LYS A 172 4.91 2.07 -0.65
CA LYS A 172 4.74 3.25 -1.50
C LYS A 172 3.28 3.70 -1.52
N ARG A 173 3.08 5.01 -1.63
CA ARG A 173 1.74 5.60 -1.57
C ARG A 173 1.17 5.71 -2.96
N ILE A 174 0.14 4.91 -3.25
CA ILE A 174 -0.66 5.06 -4.47
C ILE A 174 -1.44 6.38 -4.38
N VAL A 175 -1.19 7.29 -5.33
CA VAL A 175 -1.90 8.58 -5.47
C VAL A 175 -2.66 8.64 -6.80
N HIS A 176 -2.22 7.86 -7.78
CA HIS A 176 -2.71 7.91 -9.15
C HIS A 176 -3.24 6.55 -9.61
N TYR A 177 -4.34 6.58 -10.34
CA TYR A 177 -4.89 5.42 -11.04
C TYR A 177 -4.77 5.63 -12.55
N PRO A 178 -4.39 4.60 -13.33
CA PRO A 178 -4.34 4.67 -14.78
C PRO A 178 -5.70 5.01 -15.39
N GLY A 179 -5.74 5.92 -16.37
CA GLY A 179 -6.97 6.31 -17.05
C GLY A 179 -7.83 7.33 -16.28
N MET A 180 -7.23 8.12 -15.38
CA MET A 180 -7.89 9.31 -14.82
C MET A 180 -8.28 10.30 -15.93
N ILE A 181 -9.32 11.10 -15.66
CA ILE A 181 -9.92 12.07 -16.59
C ILE A 181 -8.86 13.06 -17.09
N ASN A 182 -8.94 13.42 -18.38
CA ASN A 182 -8.01 14.29 -19.10
C ASN A 182 -6.55 13.79 -19.09
N PRO A 183 -6.28 12.54 -19.50
CA PRO A 183 -4.90 12.11 -19.70
C PRO A 183 -4.28 12.98 -20.81
N PRO A 184 -2.99 13.36 -20.70
CA PRO A 184 -2.32 14.03 -21.81
C PRO A 184 -2.35 13.12 -23.03
N ASP A 185 -2.60 13.68 -24.23
CA ASP A 185 -2.67 12.89 -25.47
C ASP A 185 -1.35 12.13 -25.64
N PRO A 186 -1.38 10.77 -25.65
CA PRO A 186 -0.17 9.95 -25.76
C PRO A 186 0.69 10.29 -26.98
N LYS A 187 0.09 10.80 -28.07
CA LYS A 187 0.81 11.17 -29.29
C LYS A 187 1.60 12.48 -29.15
N SER A 188 1.16 13.37 -28.27
CA SER A 188 1.82 14.64 -27.95
C SER A 188 2.90 14.49 -26.87
N LEU A 189 2.91 13.36 -26.15
CA LEU A 189 3.87 13.12 -25.08
C LEU A 189 5.23 12.68 -25.63
N VAL A 190 6.25 13.36 -25.13
CA VAL A 190 7.65 12.96 -25.31
C VAL A 190 8.03 12.06 -24.15
N LEU A 191 7.73 10.76 -24.25
CA LEU A 191 7.83 9.79 -23.14
C LEU A 191 9.23 9.73 -22.52
N CYS A 192 10.29 10.02 -23.29
CA CYS A 192 11.65 10.07 -22.81
C CYS A 192 11.98 11.27 -21.91
N ASP A 193 11.09 12.26 -21.75
CA ASP A 193 11.33 13.39 -20.86
C ASP A 193 11.32 12.91 -19.40
N LEU A 194 12.49 12.97 -18.75
CA LEU A 194 12.69 12.49 -17.39
C LEU A 194 11.95 13.33 -16.33
N ARG A 195 11.49 14.53 -16.69
CA ARG A 195 10.69 15.40 -15.81
C ARG A 195 9.22 14.97 -15.75
N LEU A 196 8.76 14.12 -16.67
CA LEU A 196 7.38 13.64 -16.66
C LEU A 196 7.11 12.80 -15.42
N PRO A 197 6.00 13.06 -14.71
CA PRO A 197 5.59 12.22 -13.60
C PRO A 197 5.16 10.82 -14.11
N PRO A 198 5.29 9.76 -13.30
CA PRO A 198 4.86 8.41 -13.65
C PRO A 198 3.43 8.31 -14.18
N SER A 199 2.51 9.11 -13.64
CA SER A 199 1.11 9.17 -14.09
C SER A 199 0.92 9.59 -15.54
N SER A 200 1.92 10.23 -16.16
CA SER A 200 1.87 10.66 -17.57
C SER A 200 2.27 9.56 -18.55
N TYR A 201 3.18 8.64 -18.16
CA TYR A 201 3.66 7.58 -19.05
C TYR A 201 3.21 6.17 -18.64
N ILE A 202 2.69 5.97 -17.43
CA ILE A 202 2.07 4.71 -17.00
C ILE A 202 0.57 4.79 -17.26
N SER A 203 0.13 4.20 -18.38
CA SER A 203 -1.27 4.19 -18.78
C SER A 203 -1.63 2.88 -19.49
N GLN A 204 -2.92 2.73 -19.80
CA GLN A 204 -3.40 1.63 -20.64
C GLN A 204 -2.86 1.77 -22.07
N ASP A 205 -2.78 3.00 -22.59
CA ASP A 205 -2.31 3.28 -23.96
C ASP A 205 -0.83 2.96 -24.15
N THR A 206 -0.01 3.18 -23.12
CA THR A 206 1.42 2.82 -23.13
C THR A 206 1.66 1.34 -22.79
N GLY A 207 0.63 0.60 -22.37
CA GLY A 207 0.68 -0.85 -22.14
C GLY A 207 1.26 -1.27 -20.79
N PHE A 208 1.53 -0.35 -19.86
CA PHE A 208 2.07 -0.69 -18.53
C PHE A 208 1.03 -1.25 -17.56
N THR A 209 -0.24 -1.21 -17.93
CA THR A 209 -1.32 -1.74 -17.13
C THR A 209 -2.48 -2.16 -18.01
N THR A 210 -3.14 -3.24 -17.63
CA THR A 210 -4.48 -3.52 -18.14
C THR A 210 -5.48 -2.53 -17.53
N ARG A 211 -6.68 -2.47 -18.10
CA ARG A 211 -7.79 -1.74 -17.47
C ARG A 211 -8.05 -2.29 -16.07
N LEU A 212 -7.96 -1.42 -15.07
CA LEU A 212 -8.24 -1.77 -13.69
C LEU A 212 -9.74 -1.68 -13.40
N THR A 213 -10.28 -2.73 -12.79
CA THR A 213 -11.64 -2.75 -12.26
C THR A 213 -11.67 -2.29 -10.80
N ALA A 214 -12.82 -1.82 -10.30
CA ALA A 214 -12.97 -1.46 -8.89
C ALA A 214 -12.64 -2.64 -7.96
N LEU A 215 -13.01 -3.87 -8.35
CA LEU A 215 -12.69 -5.08 -7.61
C LEU A 215 -11.18 -5.33 -7.51
N GLN A 216 -10.43 -5.07 -8.58
CA GLN A 216 -8.97 -5.20 -8.58
C GLN A 216 -8.27 -4.16 -7.69
N VAL A 217 -8.84 -2.95 -7.57
CA VAL A 217 -8.36 -1.94 -6.62
C VAL A 217 -8.59 -2.40 -5.17
N LEU A 218 -9.80 -2.90 -4.88
CA LEU A 218 -10.13 -3.51 -3.58
C LEU A 218 -9.19 -4.68 -3.25
N GLU A 219 -8.97 -5.56 -4.23
CA GLU A 219 -8.12 -6.74 -4.09
C GLU A 219 -6.67 -6.36 -3.80
N TYR A 220 -6.15 -5.31 -4.44
CA TYR A 220 -4.81 -4.80 -4.15
C TYR A 220 -4.66 -4.39 -2.68
N ASP A 221 -5.51 -3.48 -2.19
CA ASP A 221 -5.41 -3.00 -0.80
C ASP A 221 -5.65 -4.13 0.21
N TRP A 222 -6.54 -5.08 -0.12
CA TRP A 222 -6.79 -6.25 0.71
C TRP A 222 -5.54 -7.17 0.80
N LEU A 223 -4.89 -7.45 -0.33
CA LEU A 223 -3.65 -8.23 -0.35
C LEU A 223 -2.53 -7.52 0.40
N VAL A 224 -2.42 -6.20 0.27
CA VAL A 224 -1.46 -5.39 1.03
C VAL A 224 -1.71 -5.55 2.54
N GLY A 225 -2.98 -5.50 2.98
CA GLY A 225 -3.33 -5.76 4.38
C GLY A 225 -2.91 -7.16 4.85
N LEU A 226 -3.10 -8.19 4.02
CA LEU A 226 -2.67 -9.55 4.33
C LEU A 226 -1.15 -9.69 4.41
N LEU A 227 -0.40 -9.04 3.52
CA LEU A 227 1.06 -9.01 3.57
C LEU A 227 1.57 -8.39 4.88
N TYR A 228 0.97 -7.27 5.31
CA TYR A 228 1.33 -6.64 6.58
C TYR A 228 0.92 -7.50 7.80
N CYS A 229 -0.21 -8.21 7.74
CA CYS A 229 -0.55 -9.20 8.77
C CYS A 229 0.50 -10.31 8.87
N ALA A 230 0.98 -10.83 7.74
CA ALA A 230 2.02 -11.85 7.72
C ALA A 230 3.36 -11.34 8.28
N ALA A 231 3.64 -10.04 8.14
CA ALA A 231 4.78 -9.37 8.76
C ALA A 231 4.52 -8.89 10.21
N ARG A 232 3.31 -9.09 10.75
CA ARG A 232 2.84 -8.56 12.04
C ARG A 232 2.97 -7.03 12.18
N ASP A 233 2.93 -6.30 11.07
CA ASP A 233 2.83 -4.83 11.07
C ASP A 233 1.35 -4.43 11.14
N TRP A 234 0.81 -4.45 12.36
CA TRP A 234 -0.62 -4.22 12.61
C TRP A 234 -1.09 -2.82 12.19
N PRO A 235 -0.37 -1.72 12.48
CA PRO A 235 -0.79 -0.39 12.03
C PRO A 235 -0.88 -0.27 10.50
N ALA A 236 0.09 -0.82 9.77
CA ALA A 236 0.06 -0.79 8.30
C ALA A 236 -1.07 -1.67 7.73
N ALA A 237 -1.30 -2.86 8.32
CA ALA A 237 -2.40 -3.74 7.97
C ALA A 237 -3.77 -3.07 8.23
N GLN A 238 -3.93 -2.41 9.39
CA GLN A 238 -5.14 -1.66 9.74
C GLN A 238 -5.43 -0.57 8.69
N ALA A 239 -4.42 0.22 8.33
CA ALA A 239 -4.57 1.27 7.33
C ALA A 239 -4.96 0.70 5.94
N ALA A 240 -4.43 -0.46 5.56
CA ALA A 240 -4.76 -1.12 4.30
C ALA A 240 -6.20 -1.64 4.28
N PHE A 241 -6.62 -2.38 5.30
CA PHE A 241 -8.00 -2.86 5.38
C PHE A 241 -9.02 -1.73 5.53
N ALA A 242 -8.66 -0.63 6.19
CA ALA A 242 -9.50 0.56 6.26
C ALA A 242 -9.82 1.10 4.86
N ARG A 243 -8.81 1.23 3.98
CA ARG A 243 -9.01 1.68 2.58
C ARG A 243 -9.91 0.74 1.80
N THR A 244 -9.75 -0.57 1.96
CA THR A 244 -10.62 -1.57 1.31
C THR A 244 -12.06 -1.47 1.83
N ALA A 245 -12.26 -1.39 3.14
CA ALA A 245 -13.59 -1.36 3.75
C ALA A 245 -14.35 -0.04 3.47
N SER A 246 -13.64 1.08 3.37
CA SER A 246 -14.21 2.41 3.10
C SER A 246 -14.36 2.73 1.60
N HIS A 247 -14.08 1.78 0.71
CA HIS A 247 -14.10 2.03 -0.73
C HIS A 247 -15.50 2.49 -1.21
N PRO A 248 -15.60 3.53 -2.04
CA PRO A 248 -16.88 3.98 -2.57
C PRO A 248 -17.54 2.91 -3.44
N SER A 249 -18.81 2.62 -3.18
CA SER A 249 -19.59 1.65 -3.93
C SER A 249 -20.85 2.28 -4.50
N ARG A 250 -21.31 1.74 -5.64
CA ARG A 250 -22.59 2.13 -6.23
C ARG A 250 -23.73 1.62 -5.37
N ASP A 251 -24.82 2.39 -5.31
CA ASP A 251 -26.09 2.01 -4.69
C ASP A 251 -25.95 1.55 -3.22
N SER A 252 -24.96 2.09 -2.51
CA SER A 252 -24.66 1.70 -1.13
C SER A 252 -24.33 0.21 -0.92
N GLY A 253 -23.97 -0.51 -1.98
CA GLY A 253 -23.67 -1.94 -1.92
C GLY A 253 -22.38 -2.22 -1.16
N VAL A 254 -22.29 -3.36 -0.47
CA VAL A 254 -21.06 -3.83 0.16
C VAL A 254 -20.60 -5.10 -0.54
N SER A 255 -19.41 -5.08 -1.11
CA SER A 255 -18.84 -6.28 -1.71
C SER A 255 -18.30 -7.24 -0.64
N LYS A 256 -18.19 -8.54 -0.97
CA LYS A 256 -17.62 -9.53 -0.05
C LYS A 256 -16.19 -9.17 0.39
N VAL A 257 -15.37 -8.64 -0.53
CA VAL A 257 -13.99 -8.21 -0.21
C VAL A 257 -13.98 -7.08 0.82
N MET A 258 -14.89 -6.11 0.71
CA MET A 258 -15.01 -5.03 1.70
C MET A 258 -15.43 -5.56 3.08
N LEU A 259 -16.37 -6.50 3.13
CA LEU A 259 -16.80 -7.12 4.39
C LEU A 259 -15.66 -7.92 5.04
N GLU A 260 -14.94 -8.73 4.27
CA GLU A 260 -13.77 -9.48 4.76
C GLU A 260 -12.65 -8.57 5.26
N ALA A 261 -12.42 -7.45 4.57
CA ALA A 261 -11.49 -6.43 5.03
C ALA A 261 -11.95 -5.78 6.34
N PHE A 262 -13.25 -5.45 6.48
CA PHE A 262 -13.77 -4.88 7.72
C PHE A 262 -13.61 -5.83 8.92
N LYS A 263 -13.92 -7.12 8.76
CA LYS A 263 -13.73 -8.14 9.80
C LYS A 263 -12.27 -8.20 10.27
N LYS A 264 -11.32 -8.24 9.33
CA LYS A 264 -9.88 -8.23 9.62
C LYS A 264 -9.42 -6.89 10.21
N TRP A 265 -9.97 -5.77 9.73
CA TRP A 265 -9.70 -4.44 10.28
C TRP A 265 -10.07 -4.35 11.76
N VAL A 266 -11.19 -4.95 12.19
CA VAL A 266 -11.57 -4.99 13.61
C VAL A 266 -10.49 -5.71 14.43
N LEU A 267 -10.11 -6.93 14.04
CA LEU A 267 -9.11 -7.72 14.79
C LEU A 267 -7.74 -7.02 14.81
N VAL A 268 -7.29 -6.52 13.67
CA VAL A 268 -6.01 -5.83 13.55
C VAL A 268 -5.99 -4.50 14.31
N SER A 269 -7.13 -3.80 14.42
CA SER A 269 -7.23 -2.60 15.27
C SER A 269 -7.00 -2.94 16.75
N LEU A 270 -7.52 -4.07 17.23
CA LEU A 270 -7.26 -4.54 18.59
C LEU A 270 -5.78 -4.88 18.80
N LEU A 271 -5.13 -5.50 17.80
CA LEU A 271 -3.70 -5.82 17.86
C LEU A 271 -2.82 -4.57 17.83
N ALA A 272 -3.19 -3.56 17.04
CA ALA A 272 -2.42 -2.33 16.84
C ALA A 272 -2.57 -1.32 17.99
N GLU A 273 -3.77 -1.14 18.51
CA GLU A 273 -4.12 -0.03 19.42
C GLU A 273 -4.74 -0.49 20.74
N GLY A 274 -5.03 -1.79 20.87
CA GLY A 274 -5.66 -2.36 22.05
C GLY A 274 -7.16 -2.04 22.18
N ARG A 275 -7.72 -1.23 21.29
CA ARG A 275 -9.13 -0.82 21.24
C ARG A 275 -9.46 -0.28 19.84
N ILE A 276 -10.73 -0.03 19.56
CA ILE A 276 -11.10 0.67 18.33
C ILE A 276 -11.14 2.18 18.62
N THR A 277 -10.13 2.93 18.19
CA THR A 277 -10.01 4.37 18.49
C THR A 277 -10.80 5.28 17.55
N THR A 278 -11.21 4.77 16.39
CA THR A 278 -11.88 5.57 15.37
C THR A 278 -13.28 6.00 15.81
N PRO A 279 -13.69 7.26 15.54
CA PRO A 279 -15.02 7.76 15.86
C PRO A 279 -16.12 6.86 15.30
N GLY A 280 -17.04 6.42 16.17
CA GLY A 280 -18.17 5.57 15.79
C GLY A 280 -17.86 4.07 15.64
N GLY A 281 -16.61 3.63 15.84
CA GLY A 281 -16.26 2.21 15.80
C GLY A 281 -16.11 1.62 14.39
N PHE A 282 -15.82 2.46 13.39
CA PHE A 282 -15.68 2.04 11.99
C PHE A 282 -14.47 2.71 11.32
N PRO A 283 -13.96 2.15 10.20
CA PRO A 283 -12.88 2.76 9.42
C PRO A 283 -13.15 4.22 9.04
N PRO A 284 -12.12 5.06 8.92
CA PRO A 284 -12.27 6.44 8.47
C PRO A 284 -12.96 6.52 7.11
N TYR A 285 -13.75 7.58 6.91
CA TYR A 285 -14.44 7.90 5.64
C TYR A 285 -15.44 6.86 5.14
N ILE A 286 -15.86 5.93 6.01
CA ILE A 286 -16.89 4.95 5.67
C ILE A 286 -18.25 5.60 5.37
N SER A 287 -18.99 5.06 4.41
CA SER A 287 -20.37 5.46 4.17
C SER A 287 -21.31 4.95 5.27
N GLN A 288 -22.34 5.73 5.61
CA GLN A 288 -23.34 5.32 6.60
C GLN A 288 -24.04 3.99 6.26
N ALA A 289 -24.30 3.76 4.97
CA ALA A 289 -24.93 2.53 4.54
C ALA A 289 -24.00 1.31 4.70
N SER A 290 -22.72 1.45 4.34
CA SER A 290 -21.71 0.40 4.55
C SER A 290 -21.52 0.10 6.03
N ALA A 291 -21.47 1.13 6.89
CA ALA A 291 -21.35 0.97 8.34
C ALA A 291 -22.51 0.16 8.93
N ARG A 292 -23.76 0.43 8.50
CA ARG A 292 -24.93 -0.36 8.92
C ARG A 292 -24.81 -1.82 8.50
N THR A 293 -24.44 -2.09 7.25
CA THR A 293 -24.27 -3.46 6.76
C THR A 293 -23.17 -4.19 7.51
N PHE A 294 -22.02 -3.56 7.75
CA PHE A 294 -20.94 -4.14 8.53
C PHE A 294 -21.35 -4.44 9.97
N GLY A 295 -22.07 -3.52 10.64
CA GLY A 295 -22.56 -3.74 12.00
C GLY A 295 -23.53 -4.92 12.13
N ILE A 296 -24.23 -5.28 11.05
CA ILE A 296 -25.10 -6.48 11.00
C ILE A 296 -24.28 -7.73 10.69
N MET A 297 -23.41 -7.68 9.69
CA MET A 297 -22.73 -8.86 9.15
C MET A 297 -21.48 -9.28 9.96
N ALA A 298 -20.88 -8.36 10.73
CA ALA A 298 -19.67 -8.60 11.51
C ALA A 298 -19.94 -8.54 13.04
N ARG A 299 -21.16 -8.87 13.47
CA ARG A 299 -21.54 -8.91 14.90
C ARG A 299 -20.59 -9.70 15.79
N PRO A 300 -20.07 -10.89 15.41
CA PRO A 300 -19.10 -11.61 16.24
C PRO A 300 -17.81 -10.83 16.48
N TYR A 301 -17.31 -10.14 15.45
CA TYR A 301 -16.09 -9.34 15.53
C TYR A 301 -16.29 -8.12 16.45
N ALA A 302 -17.45 -7.47 16.35
CA ALA A 302 -17.82 -6.37 17.25
C ALA A 302 -17.97 -6.85 18.72
N ALA A 303 -18.50 -8.06 18.93
CA ALA A 303 -18.58 -8.66 20.26
C ALA A 303 -17.19 -8.93 20.86
N VAL A 304 -16.27 -9.50 20.06
CA VAL A 304 -14.87 -9.69 20.45
C VAL A 304 -14.21 -8.35 20.79
N ALA A 305 -14.34 -7.33 19.94
CA ALA A 305 -13.78 -6.00 20.19
C ALA A 305 -14.28 -5.38 21.51
N LYS A 306 -15.59 -5.47 21.78
CA LYS A 306 -16.17 -4.97 23.02
C LYS A 306 -15.63 -5.71 24.26
N ARG A 307 -15.42 -7.03 24.17
CA ARG A 307 -14.89 -7.82 25.29
C ARG A 307 -13.39 -7.62 25.49
N PHE A 308 -12.65 -7.38 24.41
CA PHE A 308 -11.22 -7.08 24.46
C PHE A 308 -10.91 -5.78 25.22
N GLU A 309 -11.82 -4.81 25.19
CA GLU A 309 -11.73 -3.60 25.99
C GLU A 309 -11.93 -3.84 27.49
N SER A 310 -12.54 -4.95 27.90
CA SER A 310 -12.67 -5.31 29.30
C SER A 310 -11.45 -6.10 29.81
N ALA A 311 -11.19 -6.03 31.12
CA ALA A 311 -10.18 -6.86 31.79
C ALA A 311 -10.63 -8.32 31.98
N ASP A 312 -11.87 -8.65 31.58
CA ASP A 312 -12.45 -9.98 31.73
C ASP A 312 -12.02 -10.91 30.59
N ALA A 313 -10.92 -11.63 30.83
CA ALA A 313 -10.35 -12.60 29.89
C ALA A 313 -11.30 -13.77 29.58
N ASP A 314 -12.09 -14.23 30.57
CA ASP A 314 -13.03 -15.33 30.39
C ASP A 314 -14.21 -14.92 29.50
N ALA A 315 -14.72 -13.69 29.66
CA ALA A 315 -15.76 -13.17 28.78
C ALA A 315 -15.28 -12.98 27.34
N LEU A 316 -14.01 -12.60 27.13
CA LEU A 316 -13.41 -12.54 25.80
C LEU A 316 -13.30 -13.93 25.18
N ARG A 317 -12.78 -14.91 25.94
CA ARG A 317 -12.65 -16.29 25.49
C ARG A 317 -13.99 -16.90 25.10
N LEU A 318 -15.02 -16.74 25.95
CA LEU A 318 -16.38 -17.21 25.67
C LEU A 318 -16.96 -16.57 24.39
N ALA A 319 -16.72 -15.27 24.18
CA ALA A 319 -17.19 -14.60 22.96
C ALA A 319 -16.54 -15.17 21.70
N VAL A 320 -15.27 -15.58 21.78
CA VAL A 320 -14.59 -16.28 20.67
C VAL A 320 -15.17 -17.68 20.48
N GLU A 321 -15.29 -18.46 21.55
CA GLU A 321 -15.78 -19.85 21.52
C GLU A 321 -17.17 -19.94 20.87
N VAL A 322 -18.09 -19.04 21.23
CA VAL A 322 -19.46 -18.97 20.67
C VAL A 322 -19.48 -18.78 19.15
N SER A 323 -18.48 -18.10 18.58
CA SER A 323 -18.45 -17.74 17.16
C SER A 323 -17.33 -18.44 16.37
N THR A 324 -16.73 -19.49 16.94
CA THR A 324 -15.58 -20.22 16.35
C THR A 324 -15.82 -20.65 14.91
N GLN A 325 -16.97 -21.26 14.62
CA GLN A 325 -17.30 -21.72 13.26
C GLN A 325 -17.30 -20.56 12.25
N GLN A 326 -17.80 -19.39 12.63
CA GLN A 326 -17.81 -18.24 11.73
C GLN A 326 -16.40 -17.69 11.49
N PHE A 327 -15.52 -17.70 12.50
CA PHE A 327 -14.12 -17.31 12.32
C PHE A 327 -13.36 -18.29 11.42
N ALA A 328 -13.69 -19.58 11.49
CA ALA A 328 -13.16 -20.62 10.61
C ALA A 328 -13.58 -20.40 9.15
N GLU A 329 -14.87 -20.21 8.91
CA GLU A 329 -15.44 -19.95 7.57
C GLU A 329 -14.87 -18.67 6.93
N ASP A 330 -14.56 -17.67 7.74
CA ASP A 330 -13.95 -16.41 7.31
C ASP A 330 -12.41 -16.48 7.15
N GLY A 331 -11.78 -17.59 7.54
CA GLY A 331 -10.33 -17.79 7.51
C GLY A 331 -9.55 -16.85 8.44
N ASN A 332 -10.15 -16.50 9.59
CA ASN A 332 -9.59 -15.54 10.55
C ASN A 332 -9.13 -16.17 11.87
N GLU A 333 -9.14 -17.51 11.98
CA GLU A 333 -8.75 -18.24 13.20
C GLU A 333 -7.40 -17.81 13.75
N GLY A 334 -6.37 -17.70 12.89
CA GLY A 334 -5.04 -17.28 13.30
C GLY A 334 -5.02 -15.84 13.86
N LEU A 335 -5.74 -14.91 13.24
CA LEU A 335 -5.84 -13.53 13.76
C LEU A 335 -6.60 -13.48 15.08
N VAL A 336 -7.62 -14.31 15.27
CA VAL A 336 -8.37 -14.39 16.53
C VAL A 336 -7.49 -14.97 17.64
N ALA A 337 -6.67 -15.98 17.34
CA ALA A 337 -5.68 -16.52 18.29
C ALA A 337 -4.67 -15.44 18.72
N GLU A 338 -4.12 -14.68 17.76
CA GLU A 338 -3.23 -13.54 18.05
C GLU A 338 -3.93 -12.48 18.92
N VAL A 339 -5.22 -12.21 18.68
CA VAL A 339 -6.01 -11.31 19.53
C VAL A 339 -6.08 -11.85 20.96
N LEU A 340 -6.41 -13.13 21.18
CA LEU A 340 -6.41 -13.73 22.52
C LEU A 340 -5.04 -13.65 23.20
N GLU A 341 -3.96 -13.95 22.49
CA GLU A 341 -2.59 -13.86 23.00
C GLU A 341 -2.17 -12.43 23.37
N SER A 342 -2.66 -11.44 22.62
CA SER A 342 -2.34 -10.02 22.84
C SER A 342 -3.13 -9.38 23.98
N HIS A 343 -4.27 -9.96 24.41
CA HIS A 343 -5.18 -9.35 25.37
C HIS A 343 -4.49 -8.99 26.68
N GLN A 344 -3.76 -9.93 27.27
CA GLN A 344 -3.05 -9.70 28.53
C GLN A 344 -2.00 -8.58 28.39
N LYS A 345 -1.25 -8.58 27.28
CA LYS A 345 -0.25 -7.53 26.99
C LYS A 345 -0.90 -6.16 26.95
N TRP A 346 -2.05 -6.03 26.30
CA TRP A 346 -2.80 -4.78 26.26
C TRP A 346 -3.40 -4.37 27.61
N GLN A 347 -3.82 -5.33 28.45
CA GLN A 347 -4.22 -5.00 29.83
C GLN A 347 -3.05 -4.42 30.64
N ILE A 348 -1.85 -4.99 30.51
CA ILE A 348 -0.63 -4.47 31.15
C ILE A 348 -0.32 -3.05 30.64
N VAL A 349 -0.40 -2.82 29.32
CA VAL A 349 -0.18 -1.49 28.74
C VAL A 349 -1.17 -0.47 29.31
N ARG A 350 -2.44 -0.82 29.49
CA ARG A 350 -3.47 0.09 30.05
C ARG A 350 -3.23 0.48 31.50
N LEU A 351 -2.50 -0.32 32.29
CA LEU A 351 -2.15 0.06 33.66
C LEU A 351 -1.37 1.38 33.70
N ARG A 352 -0.66 1.75 32.62
CA ARG A 352 0.04 3.04 32.50
C ARG A 352 -0.87 4.26 32.59
N GLU A 353 -2.17 4.11 32.29
CA GLU A 353 -3.13 5.21 32.34
C GLU A 353 -3.47 5.62 33.79
N VAL A 354 -3.29 4.70 34.74
CA VAL A 354 -3.67 4.89 36.16
C VAL A 354 -2.46 4.85 37.08
N TYR A 355 -1.41 4.12 36.71
CA TYR A 355 -0.25 3.88 37.56
C TYR A 355 1.04 4.39 36.92
N SER A 356 1.88 5.03 37.73
CA SER A 356 3.28 5.30 37.36
C SER A 356 4.19 4.11 37.71
N LYS A 357 3.91 3.40 38.80
CA LYS A 357 4.61 2.19 39.23
C LYS A 357 3.60 1.15 39.75
N VAL A 358 3.82 -0.13 39.41
CA VAL A 358 2.95 -1.26 39.85
C VAL A 358 3.82 -2.46 40.20
N SER A 359 3.51 -3.15 41.30
CA SER A 359 4.23 -4.39 41.66
C SER A 359 3.89 -5.55 40.71
N LEU A 360 4.83 -6.47 40.49
CA LEU A 360 4.57 -7.65 39.64
C LEU A 360 3.41 -8.52 40.17
N ALA A 361 3.28 -8.63 41.50
CA ALA A 361 2.17 -9.33 42.14
C ALA A 361 0.81 -8.67 41.83
N GLU A 362 0.73 -7.34 41.83
CA GLU A 362 -0.50 -6.62 41.46
C GLU A 362 -0.83 -6.76 39.98
N ILE A 363 0.18 -6.77 39.10
CA ILE A 363 -0.02 -7.01 37.67
C ILE A 363 -0.60 -8.42 37.47
N ASN A 364 -0.06 -9.43 38.16
CA ASN A 364 -0.55 -10.80 38.06
C ASN A 364 -1.97 -10.96 38.64
N ALA A 365 -2.31 -10.22 39.68
CA ALA A 365 -3.65 -10.23 40.27
C ALA A 365 -4.70 -9.54 39.37
N LYS A 366 -4.30 -8.52 38.62
CA LYS A 366 -5.19 -7.70 37.77
C LYS A 366 -5.30 -8.19 36.33
N THR A 367 -4.36 -9.02 35.87
CA THR A 367 -4.33 -9.50 34.49
C THR A 367 -4.42 -11.02 34.43
N LYS A 368 -5.11 -11.52 33.42
CA LYS A 368 -5.25 -12.96 33.14
C LYS A 368 -5.01 -13.20 31.67
N SER A 369 -4.46 -14.35 31.32
CA SER A 369 -4.35 -14.76 29.93
C SER A 369 -5.72 -15.17 29.38
N ALA A 370 -6.11 -14.61 28.23
CA ALA A 370 -7.33 -15.00 27.53
C ALA A 370 -7.21 -16.36 26.83
N VAL A 371 -6.00 -16.93 26.74
CA VAL A 371 -5.76 -18.27 26.18
C VAL A 371 -5.94 -19.34 27.26
N THR A 372 -5.34 -19.17 28.43
CA THR A 372 -5.38 -20.17 29.52
C THR A 372 -6.50 -19.92 30.51
N GLY A 373 -7.09 -18.72 30.55
CA GLY A 373 -8.08 -18.31 31.55
C GLY A 373 -7.49 -18.09 32.94
N ALA A 374 -6.17 -18.20 33.09
CA ALA A 374 -5.48 -18.13 34.36
C ALA A 374 -4.49 -16.94 34.41
N PRO A 375 -4.19 -16.42 35.61
CA PRO A 375 -3.01 -15.57 35.80
C PRO A 375 -1.74 -16.36 35.50
N VAL A 376 -0.62 -15.65 35.34
CA VAL A 376 0.68 -16.28 35.06
C VAL A 376 1.12 -17.05 36.30
N GLY A 377 1.58 -18.29 36.11
CA GLY A 377 1.81 -19.24 37.21
C GLY A 377 3.04 -18.91 38.06
N SER A 378 4.04 -18.26 37.46
CA SER A 378 5.26 -17.83 38.14
C SER A 378 5.56 -16.35 37.91
N GLU A 379 6.21 -15.71 38.88
CA GLU A 379 6.69 -14.33 38.73
C GLU A 379 7.73 -14.23 37.60
N GLU A 380 8.53 -15.29 37.39
CA GLU A 380 9.53 -15.39 36.32
C GLU A 380 8.91 -15.33 34.92
N GLU A 381 7.82 -16.06 34.67
CA GLU A 381 7.08 -16.01 33.40
C GLU A 381 6.50 -14.61 33.14
N LEU A 382 6.02 -13.93 34.18
CA LEU A 382 5.49 -12.58 34.06
C LEU A 382 6.61 -11.57 33.74
N THR A 383 7.77 -11.70 34.39
CA THR A 383 8.96 -10.92 34.08
C THR A 383 9.38 -11.12 32.63
N GLN A 384 9.46 -12.36 32.14
CA GLN A 384 9.79 -12.67 30.75
C GLN A 384 8.77 -12.08 29.76
N LEU A 385 7.48 -12.11 30.09
CA LEU A 385 6.43 -11.49 29.27
C LEU A 385 6.64 -9.97 29.18
N ILE A 386 6.90 -9.30 30.29
CA ILE A 386 7.15 -7.85 30.34
C ILE A 386 8.43 -7.50 29.58
N GLU A 387 9.51 -8.26 29.77
CA GLU A 387 10.77 -8.07 29.03
C GLU A 387 10.55 -8.21 27.51
N THR A 388 9.73 -9.18 27.08
CA THR A 388 9.35 -9.35 25.67
C THR A 388 8.53 -8.15 25.15
N MET A 389 7.65 -7.58 25.98
CA MET A 389 6.89 -6.37 25.64
C MET A 389 7.79 -5.14 25.53
N ILE A 390 8.82 -5.02 26.37
CA ILE A 390 9.82 -3.96 26.30
C ILE A 390 10.69 -4.12 25.05
N ALA A 391 11.19 -5.33 24.80
CA ALA A 391 12.03 -5.64 23.64
C ALA A 391 11.29 -5.42 22.30
N SER A 392 9.99 -5.70 22.24
CA SER A 392 9.17 -5.44 21.04
C SER A 392 8.78 -3.97 20.86
N GLY A 393 9.08 -3.10 21.84
CA GLY A 393 8.69 -1.68 21.83
C GLY A 393 7.21 -1.42 22.12
N MET A 394 6.43 -2.46 22.45
CA MET A 394 5.02 -2.34 22.84
C MET A 394 4.84 -1.59 24.17
N LEU A 395 5.79 -1.77 25.09
CA LEU A 395 5.76 -1.18 26.42
C LEU A 395 7.06 -0.42 26.71
N ARG A 396 6.96 0.87 27.01
CA ARG A 396 8.08 1.67 27.54
C ARG A 396 8.05 1.66 29.05
N ALA A 397 8.77 0.71 29.65
CA ALA A 397 8.85 0.56 31.09
C ALA A 397 10.21 -0.02 31.50
N ALA A 398 10.55 0.13 32.78
CA ALA A 398 11.72 -0.50 33.39
C ALA A 398 11.29 -1.35 34.58
N ILE A 399 11.92 -2.52 34.73
CA ILE A 399 11.70 -3.40 35.89
C ILE A 399 12.70 -3.00 36.98
N GLU A 400 12.19 -2.48 38.10
CA GLU A 400 12.99 -2.18 39.28
C GLU A 400 13.11 -3.43 40.15
N PRO A 401 14.33 -3.94 40.41
CA PRO A 401 14.52 -5.13 41.23
C PRO A 401 14.16 -4.84 42.69
N PRO A 402 13.85 -5.88 43.48
CA PRO A 402 13.57 -5.75 44.90
C PRO A 402 14.71 -5.01 45.61
N ARG A 403 14.41 -3.96 46.35
CA ARG A 403 15.39 -3.23 47.18
C ARG A 403 15.10 -3.50 48.66
N ALA A 404 16.14 -3.75 49.42
CA ALA A 404 16.04 -3.74 50.88
C ALA A 404 15.85 -2.29 51.34
N THR A 405 14.75 -1.99 52.03
CA THR A 405 14.61 -0.68 52.68
C THR A 405 15.38 -0.67 54.00
N GLY A 406 16.07 0.43 54.25
CA GLY A 406 16.82 0.64 55.50
C GLY A 406 15.93 0.59 56.75
N SER A 407 16.56 0.16 57.84
CA SER A 407 16.14 0.01 59.25
C SER A 407 15.03 -0.96 59.66
N ASP A 408 14.06 -1.34 58.81
CA ASP A 408 12.93 -2.20 59.25
C ASP A 408 12.84 -3.60 58.59
N GLY A 409 13.88 -4.03 57.85
CA GLY A 409 13.93 -5.41 57.32
C GLY A 409 12.88 -5.76 56.27
N GLY A 410 12.08 -4.79 55.81
CA GLY A 410 11.13 -4.95 54.71
C GLY A 410 11.85 -5.00 53.35
N THR A 411 11.47 -5.95 52.50
CA THR A 411 11.91 -5.98 51.10
C THR A 411 10.81 -5.37 50.24
N THR A 412 11.10 -4.34 49.43
CA THR A 412 10.12 -3.85 48.45
C THR A 412 10.00 -4.88 47.33
N PRO A 413 8.78 -5.24 46.89
CA PRO A 413 8.60 -6.19 45.79
C PRO A 413 9.19 -5.64 44.49
N ALA A 414 9.44 -6.53 43.52
CA ALA A 414 9.80 -6.10 42.16
C ALA A 414 8.65 -5.29 41.54
N CYS A 415 8.98 -4.16 40.93
CA CYS A 415 7.99 -3.21 40.42
C CYS A 415 8.27 -2.85 38.96
N LEU A 416 7.21 -2.73 38.18
CA LEU A 416 7.22 -2.15 36.85
C LEU A 416 7.04 -0.63 36.96
N ALA A 417 8.01 0.15 36.49
CA ALA A 417 7.92 1.60 36.38
C ALA A 417 7.67 2.00 34.92
N PHE A 418 6.55 2.67 34.66
CA PHE A 418 6.22 3.20 33.34
C PHE A 418 7.03 4.47 33.06
N LEU A 419 7.71 4.51 31.91
CA LEU A 419 8.53 5.66 31.51
C LEU A 419 7.69 6.63 30.68
N ALA A 420 7.92 7.93 30.86
CA ALA A 420 7.25 8.97 30.07
C ALA A 420 7.71 8.92 28.60
N GLU A 421 6.78 9.10 27.66
CA GLU A 421 7.03 8.95 26.21
C GLU A 421 8.05 9.96 25.64
N GLU A 422 8.27 11.08 26.35
CA GLU A 422 9.07 12.23 25.92
C GLU A 422 10.42 12.37 26.64
N ALA A 423 10.68 11.60 27.70
CA ALA A 423 11.78 11.91 28.63
C ALA A 423 13.19 11.52 28.15
N ASP A 424 13.31 10.57 27.20
CA ASP A 424 14.60 9.95 26.86
C ASP A 424 15.04 10.11 25.39
N THR A 425 14.31 10.88 24.55
CA THR A 425 14.77 11.10 23.17
C THR A 425 15.91 12.10 23.13
N THR A 426 17.08 11.67 22.65
CA THR A 426 18.24 12.56 22.49
C THR A 426 17.93 13.69 21.50
N GLU A 427 18.57 14.85 21.66
CA GLU A 427 18.45 15.96 20.71
C GLU A 427 18.77 15.51 19.26
N GLN A 428 19.71 14.58 19.11
CA GLN A 428 20.06 13.98 17.82
C GLN A 428 18.92 13.17 17.21
N GLU A 429 18.23 12.34 18.00
CA GLU A 429 17.05 11.59 17.53
C GLU A 429 15.90 12.52 17.15
N VAL A 430 15.67 13.57 17.94
CA VAL A 430 14.67 14.60 17.64
C VAL A 430 15.03 15.31 16.33
N ALA A 431 16.28 15.73 16.16
CA ALA A 431 16.75 16.35 14.92
C ALA A 431 16.58 15.43 13.70
N GLN A 432 16.86 14.13 13.84
CA GLN A 432 16.61 13.14 12.79
C GLN A 432 15.11 13.01 12.47
N ARG A 433 14.23 12.95 13.47
CA ARG A 433 12.76 12.89 13.27
C ARG A 433 12.25 14.15 12.56
N ILE A 434 12.75 15.33 12.92
CA ILE A 434 12.43 16.60 12.25
C ILE A 434 12.90 16.56 10.79
N ALA A 435 14.16 16.17 10.54
CA ALA A 435 14.70 16.08 9.19
C ALA A 435 13.88 15.12 8.30
N GLN A 436 13.51 13.94 8.82
CA GLN A 436 12.63 13.00 8.13
C GLN A 436 11.24 13.59 7.86
N SER A 437 10.68 14.35 8.81
CA SER A 437 9.38 14.99 8.65
C SER A 437 9.41 16.09 7.59
N VAL A 438 10.46 16.90 7.57
CA VAL A 438 10.69 17.93 6.54
C VAL A 438 10.79 17.28 5.15
N GLU A 439 11.51 16.18 5.02
CA GLU A 439 11.62 15.47 3.75
C GLU A 439 10.27 14.89 3.28
N ARG A 440 9.49 14.30 4.18
CA ARG A 440 8.12 13.85 3.88
C ARG A 440 7.23 15.00 3.42
N ILE A 441 7.32 16.17 4.06
CA ILE A 441 6.54 17.36 3.68
C ILE A 441 6.94 17.85 2.28
N LYS A 442 8.24 17.88 1.96
CA LYS A 442 8.73 18.25 0.61
C LYS A 442 8.16 17.32 -0.46
N GLN A 443 8.23 16.01 -0.24
CA GLN A 443 7.68 15.01 -1.16
C GLN A 443 6.16 15.17 -1.34
N LEU A 444 5.43 15.40 -0.25
CA LEU A 444 3.99 15.66 -0.31
C LEU A 444 3.66 16.97 -1.05
N GLY A 445 4.49 18.01 -0.88
CA GLY A 445 4.35 19.29 -1.58
C GLY A 445 4.45 19.14 -3.09
N ALA A 446 5.37 18.31 -3.59
CA ALA A 446 5.48 18.02 -5.02
C ALA A 446 4.21 17.36 -5.58
N VAL A 447 3.70 16.35 -4.87
CA VAL A 447 2.46 15.65 -5.25
C VAL A 447 1.24 16.58 -5.19
N TYR A 448 1.16 17.42 -4.16
CA TYR A 448 0.09 18.41 -3.99
C TYR A 448 0.08 19.41 -5.15
N ASN A 449 1.24 19.99 -5.49
CA ASN A 449 1.36 20.95 -6.57
C ASN A 449 0.97 20.33 -7.92
N ALA A 450 1.47 19.12 -8.23
CA ALA A 450 1.11 18.42 -9.45
C ALA A 450 -0.39 18.11 -9.53
N THR A 451 -1.01 17.70 -8.42
CA THR A 451 -2.45 17.43 -8.35
C THR A 451 -3.27 18.70 -8.49
N LYS A 452 -2.84 19.80 -7.87
CA LYS A 452 -3.45 21.13 -7.96
C LYS A 452 -3.42 21.66 -9.38
N GLU A 453 -2.27 21.61 -10.05
CA GLU A 453 -2.11 22.05 -11.43
C GLU A 453 -3.05 21.27 -12.36
N ARG A 454 -3.04 19.94 -12.24
CA ARG A 454 -3.93 19.07 -13.02
C ARG A 454 -5.41 19.42 -12.82
N LEU A 455 -5.86 19.61 -11.58
CA LEU A 455 -7.23 20.01 -11.29
C LEU A 455 -7.55 21.38 -11.91
N ALA A 456 -6.66 22.36 -11.77
CA ALA A 456 -6.83 23.70 -12.31
C ALA A 456 -6.95 23.72 -13.84
N THR A 457 -6.21 22.83 -14.52
CA THR A 457 -6.27 22.67 -15.99
C THR A 457 -7.45 21.82 -16.48
N SER A 458 -8.21 21.18 -15.59
CA SER A 458 -9.32 20.30 -15.98
C SER A 458 -10.45 21.11 -16.60
N ARG A 459 -10.97 20.65 -17.74
CA ARG A 459 -12.07 21.31 -18.47
C ARG A 459 -13.30 21.51 -17.59
N GLU A 460 -13.62 20.52 -16.77
CA GLU A 460 -14.75 20.53 -15.83
C GLU A 460 -14.58 21.59 -14.76
N TYR A 461 -13.38 21.71 -14.19
CA TYR A 461 -13.05 22.73 -13.20
C TYR A 461 -13.09 24.12 -13.80
N ILE A 462 -12.52 24.31 -15.00
CA ILE A 462 -12.58 25.58 -15.73
C ILE A 462 -14.04 25.97 -16.01
N ARG A 463 -14.87 25.04 -16.50
CA ARG A 463 -16.30 25.29 -16.71
C ARG A 463 -17.02 25.66 -15.41
N HIS A 464 -16.72 24.96 -14.31
CA HIS A 464 -17.29 25.25 -13.00
C HIS A 464 -16.88 26.63 -12.51
N ALA A 465 -15.59 26.97 -12.58
CA ALA A 465 -15.06 28.28 -12.19
C ALA A 465 -15.69 29.43 -13.00
N VAL A 466 -15.84 29.26 -14.32
CA VAL A 466 -16.55 30.22 -15.18
C VAL A 466 -18.03 30.34 -14.80
N LYS A 467 -18.69 29.23 -14.45
CA LYS A 467 -20.09 29.23 -14.00
C LYS A 467 -20.27 29.97 -12.67
N GLU A 468 -19.36 29.75 -11.71
CA GLU A 468 -19.40 30.44 -10.42
C GLU A 468 -19.12 31.94 -10.56
N GLN A 469 -18.16 32.34 -11.40
CA GLN A 469 -17.93 33.76 -11.71
C GLN A 469 -19.17 34.44 -12.32
N LYS A 470 -19.90 33.74 -13.20
CA LYS A 470 -21.18 34.23 -13.75
C LYS A 470 -22.24 34.35 -12.66
N ARG A 471 -22.39 33.35 -11.79
CA ARG A 471 -23.32 33.40 -10.65
C ARG A 471 -23.02 34.56 -9.70
N GLU A 472 -21.75 34.81 -9.39
CA GLU A 472 -21.35 35.95 -8.57
C GLU A 472 -21.66 37.29 -9.24
N LYS A 473 -21.52 37.36 -10.57
CA LYS A 473 -21.89 38.56 -11.34
C LYS A 473 -23.41 38.77 -11.38
N ASP A 474 -24.18 37.72 -11.67
CA ASP A 474 -25.64 37.77 -11.71
C ASP A 474 -26.22 38.07 -10.32
N ASN A 475 -25.61 37.57 -9.24
CA ASN A 475 -26.04 37.85 -7.86
C ASN A 475 -25.67 39.27 -7.40
N ARG A 476 -24.68 39.91 -8.04
CA ARG A 476 -24.36 41.34 -7.84
C ARG A 476 -25.24 42.26 -8.68
N GLU A 477 -25.68 41.82 -9.86
CA GLU A 477 -26.56 42.58 -10.76
C GLU A 477 -28.06 42.43 -10.41
N GLY A 478 -28.49 41.28 -9.88
CA GLY A 478 -29.90 41.00 -9.50
C GLY A 478 -30.30 41.37 -8.07
N GLY A 479 -29.37 41.88 -7.25
CA GLY A 479 -29.59 42.21 -5.85
C GLY A 479 -30.15 43.61 -5.56
N PHE A 480 -30.61 44.35 -6.57
CA PHE A 480 -31.04 45.75 -6.39
C PHE A 480 -32.43 46.10 -6.96
N GLU A 481 -33.12 45.20 -7.69
CA GLU A 481 -34.33 45.56 -8.44
C GLU A 481 -35.63 44.85 -8.04
N THR A 482 -35.63 43.95 -7.04
CA THR A 482 -36.87 43.22 -6.63
C THR A 482 -37.35 43.51 -5.20
N GLN A 483 -36.83 44.55 -4.54
CA GLN A 483 -37.15 44.83 -3.14
C GLN A 483 -37.58 46.28 -2.85
N ILE A 484 -38.03 47.04 -3.87
CA ILE A 484 -38.39 48.47 -3.69
C ILE A 484 -39.86 48.81 -4.01
N GLU A 485 -40.69 47.93 -4.59
CA GLU A 485 -42.03 48.37 -5.07
C GLU A 485 -43.29 47.88 -4.33
N ASP A 486 -43.20 47.16 -3.20
CA ASP A 486 -44.42 46.70 -2.49
C ASP A 486 -44.53 47.10 -0.99
N GLU A 487 -43.73 48.05 -0.51
CA GLU A 487 -43.87 48.63 0.86
C GLU A 487 -44.36 50.08 0.81
N ASP A 488 -45.52 50.34 0.20
CA ASP A 488 -46.29 51.55 0.50
C ASP A 488 -47.74 51.45 -0.03
N LEU A 489 -48.58 50.64 0.63
CA LEU A 489 -50.01 50.96 0.76
C LEU A 489 -50.65 50.18 1.92
N MET A 490 -51.10 50.95 2.92
CA MET A 490 -52.11 50.60 3.94
C MET A 490 -51.61 50.15 5.33
N SER A 491 -51.09 51.12 6.08
CA SER A 491 -51.38 51.22 7.52
C SER A 491 -52.88 51.46 7.72
N GLY A 492 -53.56 50.58 8.44
CA GLY A 492 -54.99 50.72 8.70
C GLY A 492 -55.50 49.82 9.82
N ILE A 493 -55.29 50.27 11.06
CA ILE A 493 -56.14 50.05 12.25
C ILE A 493 -55.83 48.81 13.11
N ILE A 494 -55.29 49.14 14.28
CA ILE A 494 -55.20 48.44 15.57
C ILE A 494 -56.61 48.14 16.12
N SER A 495 -56.85 46.96 16.71
CA SER A 495 -57.29 46.85 18.12
C SER A 495 -57.73 45.45 18.56
N ALA A 496 -57.28 45.12 19.79
CA ALA A 496 -57.86 44.26 20.83
C ALA A 496 -57.78 42.73 20.67
#